data_AF-A0A285LV86-F1
#
_entry.id   AF-A0A285LV86-F1
#
_cell.length_a   1.000
_cell.length_b   1.000
_cell.length_c   1.000
_cell.angle_alpha   90.00
_cell.angle_beta   90.00
_cell.angle_gamma   90.00
#
_symmetry.space_group_name_H-M   'P 1'
#
loop_
_entity.id
_entity.type
_entity.pdbx_description
1 polymer ?
#
loop_
_entity_poly.entity_id
_entity_poly.type
_entity_poly.pdbx_seq_one_letter_code
_entity_poly.pdbx_strand_id
1 'polypeptide(L)' 'MAVAGDRSILNTVRLTEFQELLHTEFGVARGDALLTDHVIPSLGGRTGAAAIEAGVDPRDVWRALCADFDVPKVRW' A
#
# COMPACT_ATOMS: atom_id res chain seq x y z
N MET A 1 28.62 -12.34 0.16
CA MET A 1 27.93 -11.05 0.27
C MET A 1 27.23 -10.78 -1.05
N ALA A 2 25.98 -11.23 -1.19
CA ALA A 2 25.24 -11.09 -2.43
C ALA A 2 24.84 -9.62 -2.61
N VAL A 3 25.23 -9.06 -3.76
CA VAL A 3 24.87 -7.72 -4.21
C VAL A 3 23.35 -7.67 -4.38
N ALA A 4 22.67 -6.93 -3.51
CA ALA A 4 21.26 -6.59 -3.65
C ALA A 4 21.12 -5.52 -4.73
N GLY A 5 21.24 -5.93 -6.00
CA GLY A 5 21.19 -5.04 -7.14
C GLY A 5 20.61 -5.77 -8.34
N ASP A 6 19.29 -5.99 -8.34
CA ASP A 6 18.44 -5.90 -9.53
C ASP A 6 16.95 -6.01 -9.14
N ARG A 7 16.37 -4.89 -8.69
CA ARG A 7 14.92 -4.80 -8.43
C ARG A 7 14.43 -3.39 -8.76
N SER A 8 14.82 -2.88 -9.93
CA SER A 8 14.65 -1.44 -10.23
C SER A 8 14.21 -1.08 -11.64
N ILE A 9 13.64 -2.00 -12.43
CA ILE A 9 13.10 -1.63 -13.77
C ILE A 9 11.63 -2.03 -14.06
N LEU A 10 10.93 -2.69 -13.14
CA LEU A 10 9.55 -3.15 -13.39
C LEU A 10 8.59 -2.76 -12.26
N ASN A 11 7.85 -1.68 -12.50
CA ASN A 11 6.55 -1.36 -11.88
C ASN A 11 6.56 -0.88 -10.41
N THR A 12 7.11 0.32 -10.18
CA THR A 12 6.85 1.11 -8.96
C THR A 12 5.47 1.76 -9.09
N VAL A 13 4.55 1.45 -8.18
CA VAL A 13 3.24 2.12 -8.11
C VAL A 13 3.48 3.55 -7.64
N ARG A 14 3.04 4.53 -8.41
CA ARG A 14 3.16 5.94 -8.01
C ARG A 14 2.15 6.23 -6.90
N LEU A 15 2.45 7.20 -6.03
CA LEU A 15 1.54 7.59 -4.95
C LEU A 15 0.12 7.91 -5.45
N THR A 16 0.02 8.55 -6.61
CA THR A 16 -1.26 8.87 -7.26
C THR A 16 -2.02 7.61 -7.71
N GLU A 17 -1.37 6.66 -8.37
CA GLU A 17 -2.00 5.38 -8.78
C GLU A 17 -2.46 4.58 -7.56
N PHE A 18 -1.68 4.60 -6.48
CA PHE A 18 -2.07 3.97 -5.24
C PHE A 18 -3.36 4.59 -4.67
N GLN A 19 -3.47 5.92 -4.65
CA GLN A 19 -4.70 6.58 -4.21
C GLN A 19 -5.89 6.24 -5.12
N GLU A 20 -5.69 6.17 -6.43
CA GLU A 20 -6.73 5.76 -7.38
C GLU A 20 -7.23 4.33 -7.12
N LEU A 21 -6.31 3.38 -6.86
CA LEU A 21 -6.66 2.00 -6.50
C LEU A 21 -7.45 1.95 -5.18
N LEU A 22 -6.98 2.69 -4.18
CA LEU A 22 -7.61 2.78 -2.87
C LEU A 22 -9.04 3.34 -2.98
N HIS A 23 -9.21 4.42 -3.74
CA HIS A 23 -10.50 5.05 -3.97
C HIS A 23 -11.43 4.19 -4.83
N THR A 24 -10.88 3.39 -5.74
CA THR A 24 -11.67 2.48 -6.57
C THR A 24 -12.24 1.33 -5.75
N GLU A 25 -11.46 0.70 -4.87
CA GLU A 25 -11.95 -0.43 -4.09
C GLU A 25 -12.77 -0.01 -2.87
N PHE A 26 -12.43 1.10 -2.21
CA PHE A 26 -13.07 1.49 -0.94
C PHE A 26 -13.94 2.75 -1.03
N GLY A 27 -13.85 3.51 -2.13
CA GLY A 27 -14.44 4.85 -2.25
C GLY A 27 -13.54 5.92 -1.61
N VAL A 28 -13.63 7.17 -2.09
CA VAL A 28 -12.76 8.28 -1.66
C VAL A 28 -12.78 8.47 -0.13
N ALA A 29 -13.96 8.70 0.45
CA ALA A 29 -14.07 9.02 1.88
C ALA A 29 -13.55 7.90 2.80
N ARG A 30 -13.85 6.65 2.49
CA ARG A 30 -13.38 5.50 3.29
C ARG A 30 -11.92 5.20 3.00
N GLY A 31 -11.47 5.32 1.75
CA GLY A 31 -10.07 5.14 1.36
C GLY A 31 -9.17 6.12 2.12
N ASP A 32 -9.51 7.40 2.13
CA ASP A 32 -8.73 8.42 2.86
C ASP A 32 -8.67 8.11 4.36
N ALA A 33 -9.80 7.74 4.97
CA ALA A 33 -9.83 7.34 6.39
C ALA A 33 -9.01 6.08 6.67
N LEU A 34 -9.03 5.08 5.77
CA LEU A 34 -8.19 3.88 5.92
C LEU A 34 -6.70 4.23 5.89
N LEU A 35 -6.31 5.21 5.08
CA LEU A 35 -4.92 5.62 4.99
C LEU A 35 -4.40 6.22 6.30
N THR A 36 -5.24 6.98 7.00
CA THR A 36 -4.85 7.70 8.22
C THR A 36 -5.13 6.93 9.50
N ASP A 37 -6.18 6.10 9.53
CA ASP A 37 -6.72 5.56 10.78
C ASP A 37 -6.52 4.05 10.91
N HIS A 38 -6.38 3.32 9.79
CA HIS A 38 -6.19 1.87 9.83
C HIS A 38 -4.73 1.54 10.09
N VAL A 39 -4.45 0.94 11.24
CA VAL A 39 -3.14 0.44 11.61
C VAL A 39 -2.91 -0.91 10.94
N ILE A 40 -1.82 -1.02 10.18
CA ILE A 40 -1.42 -2.19 9.42
C ILE A 40 -0.34 -2.95 10.21
N PRO A 41 -0.67 -4.08 10.87
CA PRO A 41 0.28 -4.79 11.75
C PRO A 41 1.50 -5.32 10.99
N SER A 42 1.30 -5.76 9.74
CA SER A 42 2.35 -6.28 8.87
C SER A 42 3.40 -5.22 8.46
N LEU A 43 3.09 -3.94 8.60
CA LEU A 43 4.01 -2.81 8.35
C LEU A 43 4.60 -2.22 9.64
N GLY A 44 4.65 -3.04 10.70
CA GLY A 44 5.17 -2.65 12.00
C GLY A 44 4.19 -1.82 12.83
N GLY A 45 2.89 -2.02 12.65
CA GLY A 45 1.86 -1.30 13.38
C GLY A 45 1.75 0.18 12.99
N ARG A 46 2.02 0.49 11.71
CA ARG A 46 1.88 1.84 11.15
C ARG A 46 0.59 1.95 10.35
N THR A 47 0.07 3.17 10.24
CA THR A 47 -0.99 3.47 9.28
C THR A 47 -0.43 3.51 7.86
N GLY A 48 -1.29 3.45 6.85
CA GLY A 48 -0.85 3.53 5.45
C GLY A 48 -0.06 4.81 5.16
N ALA A 49 -0.54 5.95 5.66
CA ALA A 49 0.14 7.24 5.53
C ALA A 49 1.53 7.22 6.22
N ALA A 50 1.58 6.75 7.47
CA ALA A 50 2.84 6.68 8.22
C ALA A 50 3.86 5.70 7.61
N ALA A 51 3.37 4.62 6.98
CA ALA A 51 4.23 3.68 6.25
C ALA A 51 4.85 4.34 5.01
N ILE A 52 4.06 5.09 4.23
CA ILE A 52 4.56 5.83 3.05
C ILE A 52 5.58 6.90 3.47
N GLU A 53 5.30 7.65 4.54
CA GLU A 53 6.26 8.64 5.09
C GLU A 53 7.56 7.99 5.56
N ALA A 54 7.48 6.75 6.09
CA ALA A 54 8.65 5.96 6.47
C ALA A 54 9.40 5.34 5.26
N GLY A 55 8.96 5.59 4.03
CA GLY A 55 9.61 5.12 2.80
C GLY A 55 9.16 3.72 2.34
N VAL A 56 8.07 3.18 2.89
CA VAL A 56 7.48 1.94 2.38
C VAL A 56 6.88 2.19 0.99
N ASP A 57 7.10 1.27 0.06
CA ASP A 57 6.55 1.37 -1.30
C ASP A 57 5.01 1.38 -1.25
N PRO A 58 4.32 2.32 -1.93
CA PRO A 58 2.86 2.37 -1.96
C PRO A 58 2.20 1.06 -2.41
N ARG A 59 2.88 0.27 -3.26
CA ARG A 59 2.41 -1.04 -3.66
C ARG A 59 2.38 -2.02 -2.49
N ASP A 60 3.37 -1.99 -1.62
CA ASP A 60 3.40 -2.87 -0.45
C ASP A 60 2.36 -2.44 0.59
N VAL A 61 2.08 -1.14 0.70
CA VAL A 61 0.94 -0.61 1.49
C VAL A 61 -0.39 -1.09 0.91
N TRP A 62 -0.58 -1.01 -0.41
CA TRP A 62 -1.76 -1.52 -1.09
C TRP A 62 -1.99 -3.00 -0.81
N ARG A 63 -0.94 -3.81 -0.99
CA ARG A 63 -0.97 -5.26 -0.75
C ARG A 63 -1.36 -5.61 0.67
N ALA A 64 -0.84 -4.86 1.65
CA ALA A 64 -1.15 -5.08 3.05
C ALA A 64 -2.61 -4.72 3.36
N LEU A 65 -3.12 -3.61 2.82
CA LEU A 65 -4.53 -3.24 2.94
C LEU A 65 -5.45 -4.29 2.28
N CYS A 66 -5.10 -4.75 1.08
CA CYS A 66 -5.86 -5.81 0.42
C CYS A 66 -5.89 -7.10 1.24
N ALA A 67 -4.81 -7.43 1.94
CA ALA A 67 -4.76 -8.60 2.81
C ALA A 67 -5.62 -8.41 4.07
N ASP A 68 -5.57 -7.24 4.71
CA ASP A 68 -6.35 -6.95 5.93
C ASP A 68 -7.87 -6.86 5.67
N PHE A 69 -8.26 -6.45 4.46
CA PHE A 69 -9.67 -6.28 4.05
C PHE A 69 -10.18 -7.41 3.13
N ASP A 70 -9.44 -8.52 3.02
CA ASP A 70 -9.81 -9.70 2.22
C ASP A 70 -10.16 -9.36 0.75
N VAL A 71 -9.48 -8.36 0.17
CA VAL A 71 -9.66 -8.00 -1.24
C VAL A 71 -9.18 -9.16 -2.11
N PRO A 72 -10.01 -9.66 -3.05
CA PRO A 72 -9.65 -10.80 -3.89
C PRO A 72 -8.33 -10.60 -4.63
N LYS A 73 -7.45 -11.61 -4.61
CA LYS A 73 -6.11 -11.60 -5.26
C LYS A 73 -6.12 -11.26 -6.75
N VAL A 74 -7.25 -11.43 -7.43
CA VAL A 74 -7.41 -11.03 -8.84
C VAL A 74 -7.39 -9.51 -9.04
N ARG A 75 -7.48 -8.71 -7.97
CA ARG A 75 -7.57 -7.25 -8.01
C ARG A 75 -6.26 -6.51 -7.68
N TRP A 76 -5.14 -7.18 -7.38
CA TRP A 76 -3.91 -6.53 -6.88
C TRP A 76 -2.58 -7.23 -7.17
#